data_AF-A0A0G1YMY0-F1
#
_entry.id   AF-A0A0G1YMY0-F1
#
_cell.length_a   1.000
_cell.length_b   1.000
_cell.length_c   1.000
_cell.angle_alpha   90.00
_cell.angle_beta   90.00
_cell.angle_gamma   90.00
#
_symmetry.space_group_name_H-M   'P 1'
#
loop_
_entity.id
_entity.type
_entity.pdbx_description
1 polymer ?
#
loop_
_entity_poly.entity_id
_entity_poly.type
_entity_poly.pdbx_seq_one_letter_code
_entity_poly.pdbx_strand_id
1 'polypeptide(L)'
;MENLRIQKPGGQRPWKLGELRAGLENFYAKNNRYPSAPEVDAHPYLPSARSIERSFGGLVELRKTLGLNTQADLREGAHSSKRAYKINERAHHVEQEVYEFLKERFGKQFVHREYFFLDDKRTRADFFVYDKTSGFCVDVFYPSDRRNLTGCLNSKLGKYRGPRMNQYPVIFLQMNKDLDQDLLDALISHKKNKLLEGHYLYSWESFKEFCAKRNPLKIER
;
A
#
# COMPACT_ATOMS: atom_id res chain seq x y z
N MET A 1 23.43 28.14 10.70
CA MET A 1 22.61 27.79 9.51
C MET A 1 23.32 28.24 8.24
N GLU A 2 24.58 27.82 8.05
CA GLU A 2 25.30 28.05 6.80
C GLU A 2 24.95 26.90 5.82
N ASN A 3 24.89 27.19 4.52
CA ASN A 3 24.72 26.22 3.43
C ASN A 3 23.31 25.64 3.17
N LEU A 4 22.23 26.23 3.69
CA LEU A 4 20.86 25.87 3.27
C LEU A 4 20.65 26.19 1.79
N ARG A 5 20.41 25.16 0.99
CA ARG A 5 20.21 25.25 -0.46
C ARG A 5 18.79 24.85 -0.81
N ILE A 6 18.14 25.62 -1.69
CA ILE A 6 16.80 25.31 -2.20
C ILE A 6 16.90 24.44 -3.46
N GLN A 7 16.08 23.40 -3.52
CA GLN A 7 15.92 22.55 -4.69
C GLN A 7 15.29 23.32 -5.86
N LYS A 8 15.81 23.15 -7.08
CA LYS A 8 15.26 23.71 -8.33
C LYS A 8 15.28 22.63 -9.42
N PRO A 9 14.31 22.64 -10.35
CA PRO A 9 14.28 21.71 -11.46
C PRO A 9 15.36 22.03 -12.51
N GLY A 10 16.08 21.00 -12.97
CA GLY A 10 17.03 21.07 -14.10
C GLY A 10 18.39 21.74 -13.81
N GLY A 11 19.44 21.30 -14.51
CA GLY A 11 20.74 22.00 -14.63
C GLY A 11 21.50 22.29 -13.32
N GLN A 12 21.24 21.55 -12.25
CA GLN A 12 21.79 21.87 -10.94
C GLN A 12 23.23 21.38 -10.74
N ARG A 13 24.06 22.21 -10.11
CA ARG A 13 25.37 21.77 -9.59
C ARG A 13 25.18 20.61 -8.60
N PRO A 14 26.12 19.64 -8.52
CA PRO A 14 26.06 18.58 -7.52
C PRO A 14 25.88 19.13 -6.10
N TRP A 15 25.11 18.44 -5.27
CA TRP A 15 24.91 18.81 -3.87
C TRP A 15 26.16 18.52 -3.07
N LYS A 16 26.54 19.42 -2.18
CA LYS A 16 27.70 19.23 -1.29
C LYS A 16 27.25 18.61 0.04
N LEU A 17 28.16 17.91 0.69
CA LEU A 17 27.90 17.26 1.98
C LEU A 17 27.43 18.25 3.07
N GLY A 18 27.99 19.47 3.08
CA GLY A 18 27.56 20.54 3.99
C GLY A 18 26.14 21.06 3.71
N GLU A 19 25.72 21.13 2.44
CA GLU A 19 24.35 21.53 2.06
C GLU A 19 23.33 20.46 2.51
N LEU A 20 23.68 19.18 2.33
CA LEU A 20 22.86 18.05 2.79
C LEU A 20 22.75 18.00 4.31
N ARG A 21 23.85 18.24 5.03
CA ARG A 21 23.85 18.34 6.49
C ARG A 21 22.88 19.44 6.96
N ALA A 22 22.99 20.64 6.38
CA ALA A 22 22.13 21.77 6.74
C ALA A 22 20.63 21.50 6.44
N GLY A 23 20.32 20.86 5.31
CA GLY A 23 18.95 20.45 4.98
C GLY A 23 18.38 19.39 5.94
N LEU A 24 19.19 18.39 6.30
CA LEU A 24 18.81 17.35 7.26
C LEU A 24 18.62 17.91 8.67
N GLU A 25 19.49 18.82 9.11
CA GLU A 25 19.37 19.53 10.39
C GLU A 25 18.14 20.45 10.42
N ASN A 26 17.83 21.13 9.31
CA ASN A 26 16.59 21.93 9.20
C ASN A 26 15.34 21.07 9.40
N PHE A 27 15.31 19.88 8.80
CA PHE A 27 14.21 18.95 8.99
C PHE A 27 14.17 18.43 10.44
N TYR A 28 15.32 18.10 11.02
CA TYR A 28 15.44 17.60 12.39
C TYR A 28 14.95 18.62 13.41
N ALA A 29 15.33 19.89 13.27
CA ALA A 29 14.90 20.96 14.17
C ALA A 29 13.38 21.11 14.25
N LYS A 30 12.67 20.80 13.16
CA LYS A 30 11.20 20.90 13.09
C LYS A 30 10.47 19.64 13.53
N ASN A 31 11.07 18.47 13.30
CA ASN A 31 10.39 17.17 13.46
C ASN A 31 10.98 16.29 14.56
N ASN A 32 12.07 16.73 15.18
CA ASN A 32 12.87 15.98 16.16
C ASN A 32 13.30 14.58 15.68
N ARG A 33 13.43 14.41 14.35
CA ARG A 33 13.86 13.19 13.66
C ARG A 33 14.34 13.50 12.25
N TYR A 34 15.06 12.56 11.62
CA TYR A 34 15.48 12.70 10.22
C TYR A 34 14.39 12.25 9.23
N PRO A 35 14.37 12.81 7.99
CA PRO A 35 13.32 12.56 7.01
C PRO A 35 13.47 11.18 6.34
N SER A 36 12.36 10.48 6.10
CA SER A 36 12.29 9.31 5.23
C SER A 36 12.43 9.70 3.75
N ALA A 37 12.62 8.72 2.84
CA ALA A 37 12.81 9.01 1.41
C ALA A 37 11.68 9.85 0.77
N PRO A 38 10.38 9.59 1.03
CA PRO A 38 9.31 10.46 0.54
C PRO A 38 9.34 11.87 1.14
N GLU A 39 9.72 12.00 2.40
CA GLU A 39 9.82 13.31 3.07
C GLU A 39 11.00 14.12 2.55
N VAL A 40 12.09 13.44 2.15
CA VAL A 40 13.19 14.06 1.42
C VAL A 40 12.73 14.59 0.07
N ASP A 41 11.97 13.79 -0.68
CA ASP A 41 11.41 14.22 -1.97
C ASP A 41 10.46 15.43 -1.82
N ALA A 42 9.80 15.57 -0.66
CA ALA A 42 8.89 16.66 -0.36
C ALA A 42 9.55 17.87 0.34
N HIS A 43 10.82 17.78 0.75
CA HIS A 43 11.48 18.82 1.54
C HIS A 43 12.24 19.81 0.65
N PRO A 44 11.91 21.12 0.67
CA PRO A 44 12.50 22.11 -0.26
C PRO A 44 14.02 22.27 -0.18
N TYR A 45 14.62 21.89 0.96
CA TYR A 45 16.04 22.09 1.24
C TYR A 45 16.89 20.82 1.07
N LEU A 46 16.33 19.80 0.43
CA LEU A 46 17.03 18.56 0.10
C LEU A 46 16.84 18.23 -1.39
N PRO A 47 17.80 17.54 -2.02
CA PRO A 47 17.58 16.95 -3.33
C PRO A 47 16.64 15.75 -3.23
N SER A 48 16.19 15.24 -4.37
CA SER A 48 15.40 14.01 -4.41
C SER A 48 16.15 12.84 -3.76
N ALA A 49 15.42 11.93 -3.13
CA ALA A 49 15.98 10.73 -2.51
C ALA A 49 16.77 9.90 -3.53
N ARG A 50 16.35 9.88 -4.80
CA ARG A 50 17.07 9.20 -5.89
C ARG A 50 18.39 9.87 -6.24
N SER A 51 18.48 11.20 -6.15
CA SER A 51 19.74 11.92 -6.31
C SER A 51 20.70 11.59 -5.17
N ILE A 52 20.19 11.51 -3.93
CA ILE A 52 20.99 11.09 -2.77
C ILE A 52 21.48 9.65 -2.94
N GLU A 53 20.61 8.75 -3.41
CA GLU A 53 20.97 7.35 -3.69
C GLU A 53 22.12 7.23 -4.70
N ARG A 54 22.03 7.94 -5.83
CA ARG A 54 23.05 7.90 -6.89
C ARG A 54 24.39 8.53 -6.47
N SER A 55 24.35 9.62 -5.72
CA SER A 55 25.56 10.38 -5.40
C SER A 55 26.21 10.01 -4.06
N PHE A 56 25.44 9.43 -3.13
CA PHE A 56 25.87 9.20 -1.74
C PHE A 56 25.49 7.82 -1.20
N GLY A 57 25.06 6.88 -2.04
CA GLY A 57 24.74 5.50 -1.61
C GLY A 57 23.43 5.37 -0.83
N GLY A 58 22.63 6.43 -0.76
CA GLY A 58 21.31 6.44 -0.12
C GLY A 58 21.29 7.16 1.22
N LEU A 59 20.08 7.31 1.78
CA LEU A 59 19.89 8.09 3.01
C LEU A 59 20.55 7.47 4.25
N VAL A 60 20.60 6.15 4.32
CA VAL A 60 21.26 5.44 5.43
C VAL A 60 22.76 5.72 5.41
N GLU A 61 23.39 5.56 4.24
CA GLU A 61 24.82 5.77 4.08
C GLU A 61 25.19 7.25 4.27
N LEU A 62 24.41 8.18 3.71
CA LEU A 62 24.59 9.61 3.93
C LEU A 62 24.56 9.98 5.42
N ARG A 63 23.64 9.41 6.21
CA ARG A 63 23.57 9.66 7.66
C ARG A 63 24.79 9.13 8.39
N LYS A 64 25.28 7.94 8.02
CA LYS A 64 26.54 7.37 8.56
C LYS A 64 27.73 8.28 8.25
N THR A 65 27.88 8.69 6.99
CA THR A 65 28.97 9.60 6.57
C THR A 65 28.93 10.93 7.33
N LEU A 66 27.74 11.43 7.66
CA LEU A 66 27.57 12.67 8.40
C LEU A 66 27.70 12.52 9.93
N GLY A 67 27.84 11.30 10.45
CA GLY A 67 27.88 11.00 11.89
C GLY A 67 26.52 11.17 12.58
N LEU A 68 25.41 11.12 11.82
CA LEU A 68 24.05 11.33 12.31
C LEU A 68 23.44 9.99 12.76
N ASN A 69 24.08 9.37 13.76
CA ASN A 69 23.84 7.98 14.17
C ASN A 69 22.52 7.74 14.94
N THR A 70 21.73 8.76 15.24
CA THR A 70 20.60 8.64 16.17
C THR A 70 19.41 7.85 15.59
N GLN A 71 19.28 7.72 14.26
CA GLN A 71 18.21 6.93 13.61
C GLN A 71 18.65 6.44 12.22
N ALA A 72 19.63 5.55 12.15
CA ALA A 72 20.20 5.08 10.88
C ALA A 72 19.15 4.42 9.97
N ASP A 73 18.17 3.70 10.54
CA ASP A 73 17.05 3.12 9.80
C ASP A 73 15.71 3.37 10.50
N LEU A 74 14.78 4.07 9.82
CA LEU A 74 13.40 4.22 10.27
C LEU A 74 12.57 2.94 10.05
N ARG A 75 13.17 1.89 9.47
CA ARG A 75 12.61 0.56 9.25
C ARG A 75 12.97 -0.42 10.37
N GLU A 76 13.92 -0.09 11.25
CA GLU A 76 14.34 -0.94 12.38
C GLU A 76 13.90 -0.37 13.74
N GLY A 77 13.59 -1.25 14.69
CA GLY A 77 13.27 -0.90 16.08
C GLY A 77 11.82 -0.42 16.36
N ALA A 78 11.60 0.18 17.54
CA ALA A 78 10.29 0.48 18.13
C ALA A 78 9.33 1.32 17.24
N HIS A 79 9.85 2.02 16.23
CA HIS A 79 9.05 2.75 15.23
C HIS A 79 8.45 1.83 14.15
N SER A 80 9.11 0.72 13.79
CA SER A 80 8.53 -0.28 12.90
C SER A 80 7.47 -1.12 13.62
N SER A 81 7.69 -1.46 14.90
CA SER A 81 6.71 -2.21 15.70
C SER A 81 5.43 -1.41 15.99
N LYS A 82 5.53 -0.13 16.40
CA LYS A 82 4.34 0.73 16.60
C LYS A 82 3.54 0.96 15.33
N ARG A 83 4.21 1.09 14.18
CA ARG A 83 3.56 1.25 12.88
C ARG A 83 2.91 -0.06 12.42
N ALA A 84 3.58 -1.20 12.58
CA ALA A 84 2.99 -2.51 12.30
C ALA A 84 1.76 -2.77 13.18
N TYR A 85 1.82 -2.42 14.47
CA TYR A 85 0.68 -2.55 15.38
C TYR A 85 -0.53 -1.74 14.91
N LYS A 86 -0.34 -0.45 14.61
CA LYS A 86 -1.42 0.42 14.09
C LYS A 86 -1.97 -0.06 12.73
N ILE A 87 -1.11 -0.60 11.87
CA ILE A 87 -1.52 -1.17 10.59
C ILE A 87 -2.36 -2.43 10.81
N ASN A 88 -1.96 -3.31 11.73
CA ASN A 88 -2.68 -4.55 12.05
C ASN A 88 -4.04 -4.28 12.69
N GLU A 89 -4.10 -3.35 13.65
CA GLU A 89 -5.37 -2.96 14.29
C GLU A 89 -6.34 -2.39 13.25
N ARG A 90 -5.86 -1.49 12.38
CA ARG A 90 -6.65 -0.94 11.27
C ARG A 90 -7.08 -2.02 10.28
N ALA A 91 -6.17 -2.94 9.92
CA ALA A 91 -6.47 -4.03 9.00
C ALA A 91 -7.59 -4.92 9.55
N HIS A 92 -7.56 -5.27 10.84
CA HIS A 92 -8.63 -6.04 11.47
C HIS A 92 -9.96 -5.30 11.49
N HIS A 93 -9.98 -4.00 11.80
CA HIS A 93 -11.22 -3.22 11.75
C HIS A 93 -11.80 -3.17 10.34
N VAL A 94 -10.94 -2.99 9.34
CA VAL A 94 -11.33 -2.91 7.94
C VAL A 94 -11.85 -4.25 7.42
N GLU A 95 -11.17 -5.35 7.73
CA GLU A 95 -11.67 -6.70 7.41
C GLU A 95 -13.01 -6.99 8.09
N GLN A 96 -13.18 -6.56 9.35
CA GLN A 96 -14.44 -6.75 10.07
C GLN A 96 -15.58 -5.96 9.41
N GLU A 97 -15.34 -4.72 8.98
CA GLU A 97 -16.33 -3.91 8.24
C GLU A 97 -16.78 -4.61 6.96
N VAL A 98 -15.83 -5.12 6.17
CA VAL A 98 -16.11 -5.87 4.95
C VAL A 98 -16.86 -7.17 5.26
N TYR A 99 -16.47 -7.89 6.31
CA TYR A 99 -17.11 -9.14 6.72
C TYR A 99 -18.57 -8.92 7.11
N GLU A 100 -18.87 -7.91 7.91
CA GLU A 100 -20.24 -7.61 8.35
C GLU A 100 -21.13 -7.27 7.14
N PHE A 101 -20.65 -6.45 6.22
CA PHE A 101 -21.35 -6.15 4.97
C PHE A 101 -21.63 -7.41 4.14
N LEU A 102 -20.61 -8.25 3.93
CA LEU A 102 -20.75 -9.49 3.17
C LEU A 102 -21.73 -10.46 3.85
N LYS A 103 -21.64 -10.57 5.17
CA LYS A 103 -22.53 -11.42 5.99
C LYS A 103 -23.99 -10.98 5.86
N GLU A 104 -24.25 -9.68 5.92
CA GLU A 104 -25.58 -9.11 5.73
C GLU A 104 -26.10 -9.37 4.31
N ARG A 105 -25.24 -9.19 3.30
CA ARG A 105 -25.64 -9.25 1.89
C ARG A 105 -25.79 -10.67 1.33
N PHE A 106 -24.96 -11.61 1.78
CA PHE A 106 -24.90 -12.98 1.25
C PHE A 106 -25.28 -14.05 2.26
N GLY A 107 -25.28 -13.73 3.56
CA GLY A 107 -25.50 -14.69 4.64
C GLY A 107 -24.19 -15.29 5.15
N LYS A 108 -24.09 -15.45 6.47
CA LYS A 108 -22.88 -15.94 7.16
C LYS A 108 -22.36 -17.27 6.61
N GLN A 109 -23.27 -18.18 6.26
CA GLN A 109 -22.95 -19.52 5.76
C GLN A 109 -22.27 -19.49 4.39
N PHE A 110 -22.43 -18.40 3.64
CA PHE A 110 -21.92 -18.24 2.29
C PHE A 110 -20.71 -17.29 2.23
N VAL A 111 -20.18 -16.88 3.38
CA VAL A 111 -19.00 -16.00 3.48
C VAL A 111 -17.94 -16.68 4.32
N HIS A 112 -16.89 -17.16 3.66
CA HIS A 112 -15.76 -17.84 4.28
C HIS A 112 -14.61 -16.85 4.47
N ARG A 113 -14.02 -16.86 5.67
CA ARG A 113 -12.79 -16.11 5.97
C ARG A 113 -11.58 -16.97 5.60
N GLU A 114 -10.51 -16.33 5.14
CA GLU A 114 -9.22 -16.97 4.84
C GLU A 114 -9.34 -18.17 3.86
N TYR A 115 -9.78 -17.92 2.64
CA TYR A 115 -9.93 -18.98 1.63
C TYR A 115 -8.59 -19.36 1.00
N PHE A 116 -8.19 -20.62 1.17
CA PHE A 116 -6.93 -21.16 0.65
C PHE A 116 -7.11 -21.70 -0.78
N PHE A 117 -6.27 -21.25 -1.71
CA PHE A 117 -6.24 -21.78 -3.07
C PHE A 117 -5.38 -23.04 -3.20
N LEU A 118 -4.46 -23.23 -2.26
CA LEU A 118 -3.53 -24.35 -2.18
C LEU A 118 -3.38 -24.77 -0.70
N ASP A 119 -3.00 -26.02 -0.47
CA ASP A 119 -2.64 -26.54 0.87
C ASP A 119 -1.33 -25.96 1.44
N ASP A 120 -0.78 -24.90 0.83
CA ASP A 120 0.48 -24.28 1.23
C ASP A 120 0.35 -23.31 2.42
N LYS A 121 -0.89 -23.08 2.90
CA LYS A 121 -1.28 -22.10 3.95
C LYS A 121 -0.88 -20.65 3.69
N ARG A 122 -0.20 -20.35 2.58
CA ARG A 122 0.37 -19.03 2.27
C ARG A 122 -0.48 -18.29 1.25
N THR A 123 -1.10 -19.02 0.33
CA THR A 123 -1.87 -18.40 -0.74
C THR A 123 -3.36 -18.43 -0.42
N ARG A 124 -3.82 -17.37 0.24
CA ARG A 124 -5.20 -17.22 0.70
C ARG A 124 -5.82 -15.87 0.33
N ALA A 125 -7.10 -15.82 0.02
CA ALA A 125 -7.87 -14.57 0.01
C ALA A 125 -8.43 -14.29 1.41
N ASP A 126 -8.72 -13.02 1.73
CA ASP A 126 -9.28 -12.67 3.04
C ASP A 126 -10.71 -13.19 3.18
N PHE A 127 -11.47 -13.13 2.08
CA PHE A 127 -12.81 -13.71 2.00
C PHE A 127 -13.02 -14.49 0.71
N PHE A 128 -13.88 -15.50 0.80
CA PHE A 128 -14.56 -16.13 -0.32
C PHE A 128 -16.06 -16.04 -0.11
N VAL A 129 -16.77 -15.61 -1.13
CA VAL A 129 -18.22 -15.43 -1.10
C VAL A 129 -18.85 -16.40 -2.09
N TYR A 130 -19.75 -17.24 -1.62
CA TYR A 130 -20.57 -18.10 -2.45
C TYR A 130 -21.81 -17.35 -2.93
N ASP A 131 -22.09 -17.43 -4.22
CA ASP A 131 -23.28 -16.86 -4.85
C ASP A 131 -23.81 -17.81 -5.94
N LYS A 132 -24.94 -17.44 -6.56
CA LYS A 132 -25.58 -18.26 -7.60
C LYS A 132 -24.81 -18.36 -8.92
N THR A 133 -23.72 -17.60 -9.08
CA THR A 133 -22.87 -17.68 -10.27
C THR A 133 -21.78 -18.72 -10.05
N SER A 134 -20.69 -18.33 -9.41
CA SER A 134 -19.54 -19.21 -9.16
C SER A 134 -18.80 -18.83 -7.87
N GLY A 135 -19.30 -17.85 -7.13
CA GLY A 135 -18.57 -17.20 -6.06
C GLY A 135 -17.46 -16.27 -6.54
N PHE A 136 -16.80 -15.61 -5.58
CA PHE A 136 -15.69 -14.70 -5.83
C PHE A 136 -14.83 -14.53 -4.57
N CYS A 137 -13.57 -14.17 -4.78
CA CYS A 137 -12.61 -13.89 -3.74
C CYS A 137 -12.51 -12.38 -3.48
N VAL A 138 -12.28 -12.01 -2.23
CA VAL A 138 -12.01 -10.63 -1.84
C VAL A 138 -10.69 -10.60 -1.06
N ASP A 139 -9.75 -9.79 -1.53
CA ASP A 139 -8.47 -9.53 -0.86
C ASP A 139 -8.42 -8.03 -0.51
N VAL A 140 -8.60 -7.74 0.77
CA VAL A 140 -8.81 -6.41 1.34
C VAL A 140 -7.46 -5.77 1.67
N PHE A 141 -7.38 -4.46 1.50
CA PHE A 141 -6.22 -3.70 1.92
C PHE A 141 -6.56 -2.23 2.13
N TYR A 142 -5.73 -1.59 2.94
CA TYR A 142 -5.88 -0.19 3.27
C TYR A 142 -4.62 0.59 2.91
N PRO A 143 -4.53 1.13 1.69
CA PRO A 143 -3.38 1.95 1.32
C PRO A 143 -3.45 3.33 1.98
N SER A 144 -2.32 3.85 2.46
CA SER A 144 -2.27 5.21 3.02
C SER A 144 -2.43 6.31 1.98
N ASP A 145 -1.95 6.05 0.76
CA ASP A 145 -1.86 7.00 -0.34
C ASP A 145 -1.71 6.25 -1.68
N ARG A 146 -1.70 6.99 -2.79
CA ARG A 146 -1.59 6.45 -4.15
C ARG A 146 -0.29 5.66 -4.40
N ARG A 147 0.83 6.03 -3.79
CA ARG A 147 2.11 5.32 -3.95
C ARG A 147 2.05 4.00 -3.20
N ASN A 148 1.51 4.00 -1.98
CA ASN A 148 1.29 2.80 -1.18
C ASN A 148 0.28 1.84 -1.84
N LEU A 149 -0.82 2.36 -2.41
CA LEU A 149 -1.78 1.61 -3.23
C LEU A 149 -1.09 0.83 -4.35
N THR A 150 -0.21 1.49 -5.11
CA THR A 150 0.54 0.84 -6.20
C THR A 150 1.41 -0.31 -5.68
N GLY A 151 2.08 -0.12 -4.54
CA GLY A 151 2.90 -1.15 -3.89
C GLY A 151 2.06 -2.34 -3.44
N CYS A 152 0.98 -2.10 -2.69
CA CYS A 152 0.07 -3.14 -2.22
C CYS A 152 -0.52 -3.95 -3.38
N LEU A 153 -1.00 -3.26 -4.43
CA LEU A 153 -1.57 -3.91 -5.60
C LEU A 153 -0.54 -4.78 -6.33
N ASN A 154 0.70 -4.31 -6.50
CA ASN A 154 1.74 -5.11 -7.16
C ASN A 154 2.09 -6.38 -6.37
N SER A 155 2.17 -6.29 -5.04
CA SER A 155 2.40 -7.46 -4.18
C SER A 155 1.26 -8.48 -4.33
N LYS A 156 0.00 -8.03 -4.37
CA LYS A 156 -1.15 -8.91 -4.60
C LYS A 156 -1.13 -9.49 -6.02
N LEU A 157 -0.86 -8.71 -7.05
CA LEU A 157 -0.76 -9.24 -8.42
C LEU A 157 0.35 -10.29 -8.57
N GLY A 158 1.45 -10.17 -7.83
CA GLY A 158 2.48 -11.21 -7.76
C GLY A 158 1.95 -12.51 -7.14
N LYS A 159 1.19 -12.41 -6.05
CA LYS A 159 0.57 -13.54 -5.34
C LYS A 159 -0.43 -14.31 -6.21
N TYR A 160 -1.26 -13.62 -6.99
CA TYR A 160 -2.30 -14.23 -7.83
C TYR A 160 -1.86 -14.58 -9.26
N ARG A 161 -0.55 -14.63 -9.54
CA ARG A 161 -0.04 -14.88 -10.91
C ARG A 161 -0.17 -16.35 -11.34
N GLY A 162 -0.31 -17.29 -10.41
CA GLY A 162 -0.34 -18.72 -10.71
C GLY A 162 -1.66 -19.16 -11.34
N PRO A 163 -1.66 -20.13 -12.27
CA PRO A 163 -2.89 -20.60 -12.95
C PRO A 163 -3.92 -21.19 -11.97
N ARG A 164 -3.46 -21.77 -10.86
CA ARG A 164 -4.33 -22.29 -9.79
C ARG A 164 -5.01 -21.18 -8.98
N MET A 165 -4.59 -19.93 -9.12
CA MET A 165 -5.13 -18.76 -8.41
C MET A 165 -6.26 -18.06 -9.16
N ASN A 166 -6.49 -18.45 -10.42
CA ASN A 166 -7.49 -17.84 -11.29
C ASN A 166 -8.78 -18.68 -11.43
N GLN A 167 -9.07 -19.51 -10.43
CA GLN A 167 -10.27 -20.38 -10.43
C GLN A 167 -11.56 -19.57 -10.24
N TYR A 168 -11.45 -18.41 -9.56
CA TYR A 168 -12.58 -17.55 -9.22
C TYR A 168 -12.19 -16.10 -9.47
N PRO A 169 -13.17 -15.22 -9.76
CA PRO A 169 -12.92 -13.79 -9.81
C PRO A 169 -12.27 -13.29 -8.51
N VAL A 170 -11.28 -12.40 -8.62
CA VAL A 170 -10.58 -11.83 -7.47
C VAL A 170 -10.82 -10.33 -7.41
N ILE A 171 -11.40 -9.88 -6.32
CA ILE A 171 -11.60 -8.47 -6.02
C ILE A 171 -10.48 -7.99 -5.10
N PHE A 172 -9.61 -7.14 -5.62
CA PHE A 172 -8.69 -6.34 -4.80
C PHE A 172 -9.47 -5.15 -4.24
N LEU A 173 -9.86 -5.22 -2.97
CA LEU A 173 -10.69 -4.20 -2.33
C LEU A 173 -9.81 -3.22 -1.54
N GLN A 174 -9.74 -1.98 -2.02
CA GLN A 174 -9.06 -0.91 -1.31
C GLN A 174 -10.09 -0.14 -0.46
N MET A 175 -9.74 0.14 0.80
CA MET A 175 -10.68 0.71 1.78
C MET A 175 -10.39 2.16 2.18
N ASN A 176 -9.43 2.81 1.50
CA ASN A 176 -9.17 4.22 1.72
C ASN A 176 -10.21 5.07 0.97
N LYS A 177 -10.99 5.85 1.75
CA LYS A 177 -12.08 6.70 1.25
C LYS A 177 -11.59 7.87 0.39
N ASP A 178 -10.33 8.27 0.56
CA ASP A 178 -9.70 9.34 -0.24
C ASP A 178 -9.28 8.87 -1.64
N LEU A 179 -9.39 7.56 -1.92
CA LEU A 179 -9.08 6.97 -3.22
C LEU A 179 -10.39 6.49 -3.87
N ASP A 180 -10.95 7.30 -4.74
CA ASP A 180 -12.17 6.97 -5.49
C ASP A 180 -11.90 6.01 -6.66
N GLN A 181 -12.97 5.50 -7.28
CA GLN A 181 -12.85 4.55 -8.38
C GLN A 181 -12.17 5.16 -9.62
N ASP A 182 -12.42 6.43 -9.92
CA ASP A 182 -11.82 7.12 -11.08
C ASP A 182 -10.30 7.15 -10.97
N LEU A 183 -9.76 7.40 -9.78
CA LEU A 183 -8.31 7.34 -9.51
C LEU A 183 -7.77 5.92 -9.69
N LEU A 184 -8.51 4.90 -9.25
CA LEU A 184 -8.10 3.49 -9.39
C LEU A 184 -8.06 3.08 -10.86
N ASP A 185 -9.08 3.45 -11.63
CA ASP A 185 -9.18 3.13 -13.05
C ASP A 185 -8.07 3.82 -13.86
N ALA A 186 -7.78 5.09 -13.56
CA ALA A 186 -6.63 5.80 -14.11
C ALA A 186 -5.29 5.15 -13.73
N LEU A 187 -5.17 4.59 -12.53
CA LEU A 187 -3.95 3.88 -12.12
C LEU A 187 -3.77 2.56 -12.89
N ILE A 188 -4.86 1.82 -13.12
CA ILE A 188 -4.83 0.54 -13.84
C ILE A 188 -4.49 0.79 -15.32
N SER A 189 -5.07 1.81 -15.94
CA SER A 189 -4.89 2.11 -17.37
C SER A 189 -3.42 2.38 -17.73
N HIS A 190 -2.66 3.00 -16.82
CA HIS A 190 -1.24 3.29 -16.98
C HIS A 190 -0.29 2.18 -16.48
N LYS A 191 -0.81 1.09 -15.91
CA LYS A 191 0.02 0.04 -15.31
C LYS A 191 0.57 -0.91 -16.37
N LYS A 192 1.89 -1.15 -16.33
CA LYS A 192 2.56 -2.15 -17.18
C LYS A 192 2.07 -3.57 -16.91
N ASN A 193 1.99 -3.95 -15.64
CA ASN A 193 1.45 -5.24 -15.21
C ASN A 193 -0.06 -5.10 -15.01
N LYS A 194 -0.85 -5.48 -16.00
CA LYS A 194 -2.31 -5.37 -15.96
C LYS A 194 -2.95 -6.38 -15.00
N LEU A 195 -4.20 -6.12 -14.63
CA LEU A 195 -5.05 -7.11 -13.98
C LEU A 195 -5.25 -8.29 -14.95
N LEU A 196 -5.34 -9.50 -14.41
CA LEU A 196 -5.71 -10.68 -15.19
C LEU A 196 -7.23 -10.66 -15.45
N GLU A 197 -7.68 -11.44 -16.43
CA GLU A 197 -9.10 -11.65 -16.64
C GLU A 197 -9.76 -12.22 -15.37
N GLY A 198 -10.90 -11.64 -14.98
CA GLY A 198 -11.57 -11.98 -13.71
C GLY A 198 -11.01 -11.28 -12.48
N HIS A 199 -9.94 -10.48 -12.60
CA HIS A 199 -9.43 -9.66 -11.50
C HIS A 199 -9.95 -8.22 -11.60
N TYR A 200 -10.32 -7.65 -10.46
CA TYR A 200 -10.88 -6.30 -10.36
C TYR A 200 -10.22 -5.55 -9.21
N LEU A 201 -10.14 -4.22 -9.33
CA LEU A 201 -9.70 -3.32 -8.26
C LEU A 201 -10.84 -2.35 -7.99
N TYR A 202 -11.39 -2.40 -6.78
CA TYR A 202 -12.54 -1.58 -6.41
C TYR A 202 -12.27 -0.73 -5.18
N SER A 203 -12.83 0.48 -5.24
CA SER A 203 -13.17 1.27 -4.07
C SER A 203 -14.33 0.63 -3.30
N TRP A 204 -14.55 1.07 -2.06
CA TRP A 204 -15.64 0.55 -1.24
C TRP A 204 -17.01 0.71 -1.89
N GLU A 205 -17.31 1.87 -2.48
CA GLU A 205 -18.61 2.15 -3.09
C GLU A 205 -18.84 1.26 -4.33
N SER A 206 -17.86 1.18 -5.23
CA SER A 206 -17.94 0.30 -6.42
C SER A 206 -18.02 -1.17 -6.05
N PHE A 207 -17.41 -1.58 -4.93
CA PHE A 207 -17.55 -2.94 -4.43
C PHE A 207 -18.96 -3.25 -3.92
N LYS A 208 -19.60 -2.30 -3.22
CA LYS A 208 -21.00 -2.46 -2.82
C LYS A 208 -21.92 -2.57 -4.03
N GLU A 209 -21.70 -1.76 -5.07
CA GLU A 209 -22.44 -1.85 -6.33
C GLU A 209 -22.22 -3.20 -7.04
N PHE A 210 -20.98 -3.69 -7.08
CA PHE A 210 -20.67 -5.01 -7.58
C PHE A 210 -21.47 -6.08 -6.81
N CYS A 211 -21.42 -6.06 -5.48
CA CYS A 211 -22.15 -7.01 -4.63
C CYS A 211 -23.67 -6.90 -4.79
N ALA A 212 -24.20 -5.69 -5.00
CA ALA A 212 -25.63 -5.46 -5.23
C ALA A 212 -26.12 -6.20 -6.48
N LYS A 213 -25.29 -6.29 -7.53
CA LYS A 213 -25.59 -6.99 -8.79
C LYS A 213 -25.46 -8.52 -8.69
N ARG A 214 -24.88 -9.06 -7.61
CA ARG A 214 -24.69 -10.51 -7.42
C ARG A 214 -25.90 -11.13 -6.72
N ASN A 215 -26.23 -12.37 -7.08
CA ASN A 215 -27.40 -13.06 -6.53
C ASN A 215 -27.00 -14.02 -5.40
N PRO A 216 -27.43 -13.79 -4.14
CA PRO A 216 -27.13 -14.69 -3.03
C PRO A 216 -27.72 -16.08 -3.20
N LEU A 217 -27.02 -17.06 -2.64
CA LEU A 217 -27.61 -18.35 -2.34
C LEU A 217 -28.62 -18.22 -1.20
N LYS A 218 -29.57 -19.15 -1.15
CA LYS A 218 -30.55 -19.27 -0.07
C LYS A 218 -30.46 -20.67 0.48
N ILE A 219 -30.63 -20.80 1.79
CA ILE A 219 -30.76 -22.10 2.44
C ILE A 219 -32.20 -22.55 2.21
N GLU A 220 -32.39 -23.66 1.51
CA GLU A 220 -33.68 -24.35 1.49
C GLU A 220 -33.91 -24.92 2.89
N ARG A 221 -35.06 -24.56 3.48
CA ARG A 221 -35.49 -25.04 4.79
C ARG A 221 -36.36 -26.27 4.63
#